data_AF-A0A7X3QKV8-F1
#
_entry.id   AF-A0A7X3QKV8-F1
#
_cell.length_a   1.000
_cell.length_b   1.000
_cell.length_c   1.000
_cell.angle_alpha   90.00
_cell.angle_beta   90.00
_cell.angle_gamma   90.00
#
_symmetry.space_group_name_H-M   'P 1'
#
loop_
_entity.id
_entity.type
_entity.pdbx_description
1 polymer ?
#
loop_
_entity_poly.entity_id
_entity_poly.type
_entity_poly.pdbx_seq_one_letter_code
_entity_poly.pdbx_strand_id
1 'polypeptide(L)'
;MSYQDQIHKAHRRRVYHTTMAEFRCVISVEPVSVWFADANTSYAVPRPQSINAIQYVPHITREEVTRQMEPTNPSALTLKERIHAGEQLLGVSVPPTTQKGCLEDIIASGPYDFVSTDSQHTAFNEETIVAFCEMAGEIGIHVLFRIKHTRLTYLIGNYLDLGPTGVEVPQVETEETVDEAVGNFYYIPDGVRSWGGRTRLGFAKRGGDHVAYRKWWNSTGVLWIQIESLHSVSNAHILAKPGVDCLSFGPMDLTLDIEIHPNHPFRSVDDCVKHVLKQLEGTGTKLVHRNNTPDTRQKYIDMGVPILLELAR
;
A
#
# COMPACT_ATOMS: atom_id res chain seq x y z
N MET A 1 -14.86 45.85 -22.39
CA MET A 1 -14.64 44.84 -21.33
C MET A 1 -13.87 43.70 -21.98
N SER A 2 -12.57 43.58 -21.70
CA SER A 2 -11.72 42.48 -22.13
C SER A 2 -10.75 42.15 -21.00
N TYR A 3 -10.71 40.87 -20.63
CA TYR A 3 -10.08 40.31 -19.43
C TYR A 3 -8.58 40.01 -19.67
N GLN A 4 -7.80 41.02 -20.07
CA GLN A 4 -6.34 40.88 -20.25
C GLN A 4 -5.49 42.01 -19.65
N ASP A 5 -6.07 42.99 -18.95
CA ASP A 5 -5.32 44.16 -18.42
C ASP A 5 -5.11 44.20 -16.90
N GLN A 6 -5.09 43.06 -16.19
CA GLN A 6 -4.91 43.06 -14.72
C GLN A 6 -3.77 42.19 -14.18
N ILE A 7 -2.65 42.08 -14.90
CA ILE A 7 -1.41 41.59 -14.30
C ILE A 7 -0.27 42.51 -14.75
N HIS A 8 0.02 43.56 -13.97
CA HIS A 8 1.36 44.08 -13.67
C HIS A 8 1.30 45.32 -12.75
N LYS A 9 2.15 45.33 -11.71
CA LYS A 9 2.48 46.39 -10.72
C LYS A 9 1.71 46.39 -9.40
N ALA A 10 2.33 45.82 -8.36
CA ALA A 10 2.96 46.64 -7.31
C ALA A 10 3.70 45.76 -6.28
N HIS A 11 5.03 45.62 -6.46
CA HIS A 11 5.93 45.26 -5.36
C HIS A 11 5.95 46.41 -4.33
N ARG A 12 5.42 46.16 -3.12
CA ARG A 12 5.84 46.89 -1.91
C ARG A 12 6.00 45.93 -0.74
N ARG A 13 7.21 45.95 -0.19
CA ARG A 13 7.65 45.29 1.04
C ARG A 13 6.66 45.56 2.19
N ARG A 14 6.26 44.51 2.91
CA ARG A 14 5.83 44.63 4.31
C ARG A 14 6.59 43.60 5.15
N VAL A 15 7.38 44.15 6.07
CA VAL A 15 7.98 43.46 7.20
C VAL A 15 6.86 43.22 8.21
N TYR A 16 6.69 41.98 8.66
CA TYR A 16 5.83 41.66 9.80
C TYR A 16 6.73 41.30 10.99
N HIS A 17 6.67 42.12 12.03
CA HIS A 17 7.06 41.73 13.38
C HIS A 17 5.87 41.03 14.02
N THR A 18 6.08 39.81 14.52
CA THR A 18 5.09 39.09 15.32
C THR A 18 5.71 38.76 16.67
N THR A 19 5.17 39.38 17.71
CA THR A 19 5.42 39.13 19.13
C THR A 19 4.79 37.81 19.56
N MET A 20 5.52 37.01 20.33
CA MET A 20 5.05 35.76 20.96
C MET A 20 3.95 36.06 21.99
N ALA A 21 2.85 35.31 21.93
CA ALA A 21 1.87 35.20 23.00
C ALA A 21 1.85 33.73 23.47
N GLU A 22 2.24 33.52 24.73
CA GLU A 22 2.18 32.23 25.42
C GLU A 22 0.70 31.84 25.65
N PHE A 23 0.28 30.68 25.14
CA PHE A 23 -0.98 30.05 25.56
C PHE A 23 -0.67 28.99 26.63
N ARG A 24 -1.11 29.25 27.87
CA ARG A 24 -1.19 28.25 28.93
C ARG A 24 -2.49 27.45 28.75
N CYS A 25 -2.38 26.15 28.52
CA CYS A 25 -3.50 25.23 28.62
C CYS A 25 -3.76 24.92 30.11
N VAL A 26 -4.95 25.29 30.59
CA VAL A 26 -5.48 24.90 31.91
C VAL A 26 -6.35 23.67 31.69
N ILE A 27 -5.92 22.52 32.21
CA ILE A 27 -6.76 21.31 32.24
C ILE A 27 -7.70 21.45 33.44
N SER A 28 -8.99 21.61 33.16
CA SER A 28 -10.07 21.48 34.14
C SER A 28 -10.43 20.00 34.28
N VAL A 29 -10.32 19.46 35.48
CA VAL A 29 -10.84 18.13 35.86
C VAL A 29 -12.14 18.34 36.61
N GLU A 30 -13.26 17.95 36.00
CA GLU A 30 -14.56 17.84 36.68
C GLU A 30 -14.67 16.50 37.43
N PRO A 31 -15.23 16.46 38.65
CA PRO A 31 -15.47 15.23 39.37
C PRO A 31 -16.83 14.61 39.00
N VAL A 32 -16.81 13.34 38.58
CA VAL A 32 -18.03 12.52 38.50
C VAL A 32 -18.28 11.92 39.88
N SER A 33 -19.41 12.29 40.48
CA SER A 33 -19.92 11.76 41.74
C SER A 33 -20.72 10.46 41.50
N VAL A 34 -20.41 9.42 42.27
CA VAL A 34 -21.32 8.26 42.46
C VAL A 34 -21.30 7.83 43.94
N TRP A 35 -22.51 7.51 44.40
CA TRP A 35 -23.07 7.38 45.74
C TRP A 35 -22.39 6.45 46.76
N PHE A 36 -22.59 6.77 48.04
CA PHE A 36 -22.33 5.92 49.21
C PHE A 36 -23.33 4.76 49.32
N ALA A 37 -22.85 3.57 49.70
CA ALA A 37 -23.65 2.51 50.29
C ALA A 37 -22.86 1.84 51.45
N ASP A 38 -23.62 1.39 52.44
CA ASP A 38 -23.26 1.14 53.84
C ASP A 38 -22.10 0.18 54.16
N ALA A 39 -21.52 0.44 55.34
CA ALA A 39 -20.59 -0.41 56.06
C ALA A 39 -21.33 -1.60 56.73
N ASN A 40 -21.09 -2.81 56.23
CA ASN A 40 -20.90 -4.06 57.01
C ASN A 40 -21.14 -5.28 56.11
N THR A 41 -20.07 -5.81 55.51
CA THR A 41 -20.00 -7.23 55.16
C THR A 41 -18.55 -7.62 54.88
N SER A 42 -18.00 -8.45 55.75
CA SER A 42 -16.68 -9.06 55.59
C SER A 42 -16.73 -10.19 54.56
N TYR A 43 -16.04 -10.03 53.43
CA TYR A 43 -15.76 -11.13 52.50
C TYR A 43 -14.27 -11.48 52.56
N ALA A 44 -13.99 -12.75 52.85
CA ALA A 44 -12.63 -13.30 52.90
C ALA A 44 -12.07 -13.45 51.48
N VAL A 45 -10.84 -12.96 51.27
CA VAL A 45 -10.09 -13.14 50.02
C VAL A 45 -9.43 -14.53 50.04
N PRO A 46 -9.67 -15.44 49.07
CA PRO A 46 -8.95 -16.70 48.98
C PRO A 46 -7.51 -16.46 48.52
N ARG A 47 -6.53 -17.12 49.16
CA ARG A 47 -5.14 -17.18 48.67
C ARG A 47 -5.09 -17.95 47.34
N PRO A 48 -4.25 -17.56 46.36
CA PRO A 48 -4.07 -18.36 45.16
C PRO A 48 -3.43 -19.70 45.51
N GLN A 49 -4.05 -20.78 45.03
CA GLN A 49 -3.48 -22.12 45.04
C GLN A 49 -2.31 -22.18 44.05
N SER A 50 -1.28 -22.93 44.42
CA SER A 50 -0.10 -23.23 43.61
C SER A 50 -0.46 -23.73 42.21
N ILE A 51 0.02 -23.05 41.17
CA ILE A 51 -0.05 -23.52 39.79
C ILE A 51 1.06 -24.55 39.57
N ASN A 52 0.68 -25.74 39.12
CA ASN A 52 1.57 -26.83 38.78
C ASN A 52 2.38 -26.54 37.51
N ALA A 53 3.60 -27.08 37.51
CA ALA A 53 4.62 -27.19 36.47
C ALA A 53 4.22 -26.80 35.03
N ILE A 54 4.91 -25.77 34.50
CA ILE A 54 5.05 -25.52 33.07
C ILE A 54 5.95 -26.62 32.49
N GLN A 55 5.43 -27.41 31.56
CA GLN A 55 6.23 -28.34 30.77
C GLN A 55 7.20 -27.56 29.87
N TYR A 56 8.47 -27.91 29.98
CA TYR A 56 9.56 -27.38 29.17
C TYR A 56 9.44 -27.91 27.73
N VAL A 57 9.11 -27.03 26.79
CA VAL A 57 9.23 -27.29 25.35
C VAL A 57 10.63 -26.81 24.94
N PRO A 58 11.44 -27.60 24.21
CA PRO A 58 12.82 -27.22 23.92
C PRO A 58 12.90 -25.90 23.16
N HIS A 59 13.82 -25.03 23.58
CA HIS A 59 14.16 -23.80 22.89
C HIS A 59 14.65 -24.09 21.47
N ILE A 60 13.85 -23.74 20.47
CA ILE A 60 14.37 -23.45 19.13
C ILE A 60 15.19 -22.17 19.29
N THR A 61 16.46 -22.23 18.92
CA THR A 61 17.36 -21.07 19.04
C THR A 61 16.95 -19.99 18.04
N ARG A 62 17.16 -18.72 18.40
CA ARG A 62 16.84 -17.56 17.53
C ARG A 62 17.51 -17.64 16.15
N GLU A 63 18.59 -18.41 16.03
CA GLU A 63 19.29 -18.68 14.77
C GLU A 63 18.52 -19.64 13.85
N GLU A 64 17.74 -20.59 14.39
CA GLU A 64 16.98 -21.57 13.60
C GLU A 64 15.73 -20.97 12.96
N VAL A 65 15.09 -20.00 13.62
CA VAL A 65 13.96 -19.23 13.05
C VAL A 65 14.42 -18.32 11.90
N THR A 66 15.67 -17.84 11.96
CA THR A 66 16.22 -16.92 10.95
C THR A 66 16.61 -17.65 9.65
N ARG A 67 16.69 -18.99 9.66
CA ARG A 67 17.16 -19.81 8.54
C ARG A 67 16.09 -20.19 7.51
N GLN A 68 14.81 -19.91 7.78
CA GLN A 68 13.69 -20.29 6.90
C GLN A 68 13.27 -19.19 5.92
N MET A 69 14.00 -18.08 5.83
CA MET A 69 13.64 -16.94 4.98
C MET A 69 14.48 -16.81 3.71
N GLU A 70 14.74 -17.94 3.08
CA GLU A 70 15.29 -17.99 1.73
C GLU A 70 14.51 -19.11 0.99
N PRO A 71 14.05 -18.92 -0.26
CA PRO A 71 14.34 -20.00 -1.19
C PRO A 71 15.84 -20.21 -1.05
N THR A 72 16.30 -21.45 -0.83
CA THR A 72 17.70 -21.83 -0.60
C THR A 72 18.64 -21.51 -1.78
N ASN A 73 18.29 -20.50 -2.57
CA ASN A 73 18.88 -20.09 -3.80
C ASN A 73 18.90 -18.54 -3.82
N PRO A 74 20.09 -17.89 -3.70
CA PRO A 74 20.26 -16.45 -3.87
C PRO A 74 19.96 -15.95 -5.31
N SER A 75 19.20 -16.71 -6.10
CA SER A 75 18.86 -16.49 -7.51
C SER A 75 17.35 -16.26 -7.77
N ALA A 76 16.50 -16.12 -6.74
CA ALA A 76 15.09 -15.84 -6.95
C ALA A 76 14.89 -14.33 -7.20
N LEU A 77 14.28 -13.99 -8.34
CA LEU A 77 13.94 -12.62 -8.70
C LEU A 77 12.98 -12.01 -7.67
N THR A 78 13.18 -10.73 -7.34
CA THR A 78 12.23 -9.93 -6.56
C THR A 78 10.91 -9.76 -7.30
N LEU A 79 9.82 -9.44 -6.59
CA LEU A 79 8.52 -9.17 -7.23
C LEU A 79 8.64 -8.12 -8.35
N LYS A 80 9.39 -7.03 -8.13
CA LYS A 80 9.63 -6.00 -9.15
C LYS A 80 10.33 -6.58 -10.38
N GLU A 81 11.39 -7.38 -10.20
CA GLU A 81 12.08 -8.02 -11.33
C GLU A 81 11.17 -8.98 -12.11
N ARG A 82 10.32 -9.75 -11.41
CA ARG A 82 9.34 -10.64 -12.04
C ARG A 82 8.29 -9.87 -12.85
N ILE A 83 7.79 -8.74 -12.31
CA ILE A 83 6.89 -7.81 -13.00
C ILE A 83 7.55 -7.32 -14.30
N HIS A 84 8.78 -6.81 -14.22
CA HIS A 84 9.49 -6.24 -15.36
C HIS A 84 9.86 -7.29 -16.41
N ALA A 85 10.14 -8.53 -15.98
CA ALA A 85 10.35 -9.68 -16.85
C ALA A 85 9.09 -10.11 -17.61
N GLY A 86 7.91 -9.62 -17.22
CA GLY A 86 6.64 -9.99 -17.84
C GLY A 86 6.18 -11.38 -17.45
N GLU A 87 6.58 -11.88 -16.27
CA GLU A 87 6.02 -13.11 -15.74
C GLU A 87 4.50 -12.98 -15.55
N GLN A 88 3.79 -14.10 -15.73
CA GLN A 88 2.37 -14.15 -15.40
C GLN A 88 2.24 -14.25 -13.87
N LEU A 89 1.79 -13.16 -13.23
CA LEU A 89 1.65 -13.07 -11.78
C LEU A 89 0.18 -13.05 -11.35
N LEU A 90 -0.07 -13.60 -10.17
CA LEU A 90 -1.40 -13.63 -9.56
C LEU A 90 -1.36 -13.03 -8.15
N GLY A 91 -2.15 -11.99 -7.94
CA GLY A 91 -2.41 -11.42 -6.63
C GLY A 91 -3.78 -11.81 -6.08
N VAL A 92 -3.94 -11.70 -4.76
CA VAL A 92 -5.25 -11.79 -4.10
C VAL A 92 -5.49 -10.58 -3.20
N SER A 93 -6.69 -10.02 -3.28
CA SER A 93 -7.15 -8.90 -2.49
C SER A 93 -7.76 -9.40 -1.19
N VAL A 94 -7.26 -8.88 -0.06
CA VAL A 94 -7.71 -9.22 1.28
C VAL A 94 -7.82 -7.97 2.15
N PRO A 95 -8.81 -7.89 3.06
CA PRO A 95 -8.90 -6.76 3.99
C PRO A 95 -7.71 -6.76 4.96
N PRO A 96 -7.25 -5.58 5.41
CA PRO A 96 -6.11 -5.48 6.32
C PRO A 96 -6.39 -6.08 7.72
N THR A 97 -7.66 -6.36 8.03
CA THR A 97 -8.11 -7.03 9.25
C THR A 97 -8.09 -8.56 9.16
N THR A 98 -7.62 -9.14 8.05
CA THR A 98 -7.52 -10.58 7.86
C THR A 98 -6.57 -11.18 8.92
N GLN A 99 -7.00 -12.24 9.58
CA GLN A 99 -6.21 -12.94 10.60
C GLN A 99 -5.24 -13.95 9.96
N LYS A 100 -4.21 -14.34 10.71
CA LYS A 100 -3.12 -15.20 10.21
C LYS A 100 -3.59 -16.51 9.60
N GLY A 101 -4.41 -17.28 10.33
CA GLY A 101 -4.91 -18.55 9.81
C GLY A 101 -5.71 -18.38 8.52
N CYS A 102 -6.56 -17.35 8.43
CA CYS A 102 -7.31 -17.05 7.20
C CYS A 102 -6.37 -16.68 6.04
N LEU A 103 -5.33 -15.88 6.30
CA LEU A 103 -4.36 -15.52 5.28
C LEU A 103 -3.58 -16.76 4.80
N GLU A 104 -3.15 -17.63 5.71
CA GLU A 104 -2.49 -18.91 5.38
C GLU A 104 -3.38 -19.78 4.49
N ASP A 105 -4.66 -19.93 4.83
CA ASP A 105 -5.63 -20.68 4.03
C ASP A 105 -5.82 -20.08 2.63
N ILE A 106 -5.94 -18.75 2.53
CA ILE A 106 -6.06 -18.04 1.25
C ILE A 106 -4.81 -18.27 0.39
N ILE A 107 -3.61 -18.12 0.94
CA ILE A 107 -2.37 -18.34 0.20
C ILE A 107 -2.21 -19.81 -0.20
N ALA A 108 -2.64 -20.76 0.64
CA ALA A 108 -2.63 -22.18 0.29
C ALA A 108 -3.63 -22.55 -0.82
N SER A 109 -4.67 -21.75 -1.03
CA SER A 109 -5.74 -22.03 -2.01
C SER A 109 -5.35 -21.80 -3.47
N GLY A 110 -4.24 -21.10 -3.74
CA GLY A 110 -3.85 -20.75 -5.10
C GLY A 110 -2.40 -20.27 -5.22
N PRO A 111 -1.87 -20.16 -6.45
CA PRO A 111 -0.49 -19.73 -6.68
C PRO A 111 -0.36 -18.20 -6.60
N TYR A 112 -0.66 -17.62 -5.44
CA TYR A 112 -0.60 -16.18 -5.24
C TYR A 112 0.83 -15.71 -4.97
N ASP A 113 1.29 -14.74 -5.75
CA ASP A 113 2.61 -14.13 -5.67
C ASP A 113 2.66 -12.94 -4.70
N PHE A 114 1.53 -12.30 -4.47
CA PHE A 114 1.38 -11.19 -3.55
C PHE A 114 -0.07 -11.08 -3.04
N VAL A 115 -0.23 -10.35 -1.94
CA VAL A 115 -1.53 -9.87 -1.49
C VAL A 115 -1.66 -8.38 -1.71
N SER A 116 -2.85 -7.96 -2.14
CA SER A 116 -3.25 -6.56 -2.17
C SER A 116 -4.13 -6.28 -0.96
N THR A 117 -3.84 -5.22 -0.22
CA THR A 117 -4.71 -4.78 0.88
C THR A 117 -5.10 -3.32 0.74
N ASP A 118 -6.34 -3.03 1.09
CA ASP A 118 -7.00 -1.78 0.77
C ASP A 118 -7.20 -0.88 2.00
N SER A 119 -6.94 0.41 1.82
CA SER A 119 -7.35 1.43 2.79
C SER A 119 -8.32 2.48 2.27
N GLN A 120 -8.62 2.47 0.97
CA GLN A 120 -9.50 3.44 0.34
C GLN A 120 -10.96 3.18 0.74
N HIS A 121 -11.38 1.92 0.70
CA HIS A 121 -12.75 1.51 1.02
C HIS A 121 -12.86 0.60 2.24
N THR A 122 -11.73 0.27 2.88
CA THR A 122 -11.72 -0.52 4.10
C THR A 122 -11.22 0.31 5.29
N ALA A 123 -11.88 0.15 6.44
CA ALA A 123 -11.43 0.76 7.68
C ALA A 123 -10.07 0.17 8.09
N PHE A 124 -9.13 1.05 8.42
CA PHE A 124 -7.81 0.66 8.92
C PHE A 124 -7.25 1.74 9.85
N ASN A 125 -6.27 1.36 10.66
CA ASN A 125 -5.30 2.25 11.30
C ASN A 125 -3.88 1.75 11.02
N GLU A 126 -2.88 2.57 11.31
CA GLU A 126 -1.47 2.25 11.03
C GLU A 126 -1.03 0.96 11.73
N GLU A 127 -1.48 0.72 12.97
CA GLU A 127 -1.17 -0.50 13.74
C GLU A 127 -1.70 -1.77 13.08
N THR A 128 -2.89 -1.71 12.47
CA THR A 128 -3.47 -2.85 11.73
C THR A 128 -2.61 -3.20 10.53
N ILE A 129 -2.11 -2.19 9.80
CA ILE A 129 -1.27 -2.42 8.62
C ILE A 129 0.10 -2.96 9.01
N VAL A 130 0.69 -2.45 10.10
CA VAL A 130 1.95 -3.00 10.64
C VAL A 130 1.76 -4.47 10.98
N ALA A 131 0.73 -4.82 11.77
CA ALA A 131 0.45 -6.19 12.16
C ALA A 131 0.19 -7.10 10.93
N PHE A 132 -0.56 -6.60 9.94
CA PHE A 132 -0.81 -7.33 8.70
C PHE A 132 0.48 -7.59 7.91
N CYS A 133 1.36 -6.58 7.78
CA CYS A 133 2.63 -6.73 7.07
C CYS A 133 3.62 -7.65 7.80
N GLU A 134 3.67 -7.60 9.13
CA GLU A 134 4.50 -8.52 9.93
C GLU A 134 4.05 -9.97 9.72
N MET A 135 2.74 -10.22 9.84
CA MET A 135 2.13 -11.53 9.60
C MET A 135 2.37 -12.03 8.18
N ALA A 136 2.16 -11.19 7.16
CA ALA A 136 2.45 -11.54 5.77
C ALA A 136 3.95 -11.84 5.55
N GLY A 137 4.83 -11.12 6.25
CA GLY A 137 6.26 -11.38 6.27
C GLY A 137 6.63 -12.73 6.86
N GLU A 138 5.94 -13.18 7.91
CA GLU A 138 6.11 -14.54 8.49
C GLU A 138 5.68 -15.64 7.51
N ILE A 139 4.61 -15.40 6.75
CA ILE A 139 4.11 -16.33 5.71
C ILE A 139 5.02 -16.32 4.47
N GLY A 140 5.75 -15.23 4.25
CA GLY A 140 6.64 -15.06 3.10
C GLY A 140 5.93 -14.52 1.85
N ILE A 141 4.83 -13.79 2.01
CA ILE A 141 4.06 -13.20 0.91
C ILE A 141 4.25 -11.68 0.83
N HIS A 142 4.36 -11.15 -0.40
CA HIS A 142 4.48 -9.70 -0.61
C HIS A 142 3.16 -8.97 -0.35
N VAL A 143 3.23 -7.75 0.20
CA VAL A 143 2.07 -6.89 0.44
C VAL A 143 2.13 -5.66 -0.46
N LEU A 144 1.11 -5.44 -1.29
CA LEU A 144 0.87 -4.20 -2.02
C LEU A 144 -0.29 -3.45 -1.34
N PHE A 145 -0.01 -2.25 -0.84
CA PHE A 145 -0.95 -1.49 -0.02
C PHE A 145 -1.56 -0.32 -0.79
N ARG A 146 -2.88 -0.33 -1.02
CA ARG A 146 -3.57 0.80 -1.64
C ARG A 146 -3.84 1.89 -0.62
N ILE A 147 -3.31 3.09 -0.86
CA ILE A 147 -3.47 4.26 0.03
C ILE A 147 -4.87 4.87 -0.10
N LYS A 148 -5.28 5.71 0.85
CA LYS A 148 -6.68 6.20 0.90
C LYS A 148 -7.08 7.06 -0.30
N HIS A 149 -6.17 7.84 -0.86
CA HIS A 149 -6.47 8.81 -1.91
C HIS A 149 -5.19 9.28 -2.59
N THR A 150 -5.26 9.62 -3.87
CA THR A 150 -4.16 10.24 -4.61
C THR A 150 -3.57 11.51 -3.99
N ARG A 151 -4.31 12.25 -3.15
CA ARG A 151 -3.82 13.48 -2.52
C ARG A 151 -2.86 13.21 -1.38
N LEU A 152 -2.66 11.94 -1.03
CA LEU A 152 -1.75 11.48 0.01
C LEU A 152 -0.45 10.90 -0.57
N THR A 153 -0.15 11.16 -1.85
CA THR A 153 1.11 10.75 -2.50
C THR A 153 2.34 11.29 -1.77
N TYR A 154 2.26 12.51 -1.21
CA TYR A 154 3.30 13.05 -0.33
C TYR A 154 3.57 12.23 0.96
N LEU A 155 2.66 11.33 1.36
CA LEU A 155 2.83 10.43 2.52
C LEU A 155 3.30 9.02 2.13
N ILE A 156 3.57 8.73 0.86
CA ILE A 156 3.99 7.39 0.43
C ILE A 156 5.16 6.84 1.26
N GLY A 157 6.17 7.66 1.54
CA GLY A 157 7.30 7.25 2.39
C GLY A 157 6.86 6.76 3.78
N ASN A 158 5.86 7.42 4.39
CA ASN A 158 5.29 7.02 5.68
C ASN A 158 4.46 5.73 5.57
N TYR A 159 3.69 5.53 4.49
CA TYR A 159 2.99 4.27 4.27
C TYR A 159 3.94 3.08 4.07
N LEU A 160 5.04 3.30 3.35
CA LEU A 160 6.09 2.30 3.16
C LEU A 160 6.84 1.97 4.46
N ASP A 161 6.87 2.90 5.40
CA ASP A 161 7.44 2.68 6.72
C ASP A 161 6.61 1.69 7.55
N LEU A 162 5.33 1.47 7.21
CA LEU A 162 4.44 0.48 7.85
C LEU A 162 4.75 -0.97 7.46
N GLY A 163 5.68 -1.19 6.51
CA GLY A 163 6.14 -2.52 6.12
C GLY A 163 5.68 -3.11 4.76
N PRO A 164 4.83 -2.48 3.92
CA PRO A 164 4.44 -3.11 2.65
C PRO A 164 5.62 -3.17 1.66
N THR A 165 5.54 -4.10 0.70
CA THR A 165 6.49 -4.23 -0.43
C THR A 165 6.28 -3.15 -1.48
N GLY A 166 5.07 -2.60 -1.57
CA GLY A 166 4.73 -1.56 -2.52
C GLY A 166 3.47 -0.81 -2.13
N VAL A 167 3.20 0.29 -2.83
CA VAL A 167 1.96 1.05 -2.65
C VAL A 167 1.22 1.17 -3.97
N GLU A 168 -0.11 1.14 -3.86
CA GLU A 168 -1.01 1.52 -4.93
C GLU A 168 -1.63 2.90 -4.64
N VAL A 169 -1.55 3.79 -5.62
CA VAL A 169 -2.15 5.14 -5.57
C VAL A 169 -3.47 5.10 -6.33
N PRO A 170 -4.63 5.26 -5.67
CA PRO A 170 -5.94 5.28 -6.33
C PRO A 170 -6.20 6.59 -7.07
N GLN A 171 -7.20 6.65 -7.94
CA GLN A 171 -7.76 7.90 -8.51
C GLN A 171 -6.74 8.82 -9.21
N VAL A 172 -5.75 8.25 -9.91
CA VAL A 172 -4.72 9.06 -10.58
C VAL A 172 -5.18 9.52 -11.95
N GLU A 173 -5.18 10.84 -12.14
CA GLU A 173 -5.64 11.51 -13.37
C GLU A 173 -4.54 12.30 -14.08
N THR A 174 -3.46 12.69 -13.37
CA THR A 174 -2.48 13.65 -13.90
C THR A 174 -1.04 13.19 -13.72
N GLU A 175 -0.14 13.68 -14.59
CA GLU A 175 1.29 13.39 -14.51
C GLU A 175 1.93 13.93 -13.23
N GLU A 176 1.48 15.09 -12.74
CA GLU A 176 2.05 15.71 -11.54
C GLU A 176 1.86 14.82 -10.30
N THR A 177 0.73 14.13 -10.26
CA THR A 177 0.44 13.13 -9.22
C THR A 177 1.41 11.95 -9.33
N VAL A 178 1.69 11.48 -10.54
CA VAL A 178 2.65 10.39 -10.77
C VAL A 178 4.07 10.84 -10.38
N ASP A 179 4.45 12.06 -10.72
CA ASP A 179 5.75 12.64 -10.36
C ASP A 179 5.91 12.77 -8.84
N GLU A 180 4.88 13.23 -8.13
CA GLU A 180 4.89 13.26 -6.66
C GLU A 180 4.97 11.85 -6.07
N ALA A 181 4.25 10.89 -6.66
CA ALA A 181 4.26 9.50 -6.21
C ALA A 181 5.66 8.87 -6.36
N VAL A 182 6.27 8.97 -7.54
CA VAL A 182 7.64 8.51 -7.82
C VAL A 182 8.62 9.19 -6.86
N GLY A 183 8.53 10.51 -6.72
CA GLY A 183 9.40 11.29 -5.83
C GLY A 183 9.34 10.81 -4.38
N ASN A 184 8.15 10.54 -3.83
CA ASN A 184 8.00 10.12 -2.44
C ASN A 184 8.18 8.60 -2.22
N PHE A 185 8.24 7.81 -3.30
CA PHE A 185 8.45 6.36 -3.26
C PHE A 185 9.94 5.98 -3.18
N TYR A 186 10.79 6.65 -3.98
CA TYR A 186 12.22 6.33 -4.10
C TYR A 186 13.09 7.20 -3.18
N TYR A 187 14.17 6.62 -2.68
CA TYR A 187 15.24 7.38 -2.01
C TYR A 187 16.14 8.08 -3.02
N ILE A 188 16.90 9.08 -2.57
CA ILE A 188 17.93 9.74 -3.37
C ILE A 188 18.88 8.72 -4.05
N PRO A 189 19.34 8.96 -5.29
CA PRO A 189 19.04 10.12 -6.15
C PRO A 189 17.73 10.01 -6.95
N ASP A 190 17.05 8.86 -6.92
CA ASP A 190 15.90 8.59 -7.79
C ASP A 190 14.59 9.22 -7.28
N GLY A 191 14.58 9.66 -6.02
CA GLY A 191 13.48 10.40 -5.40
C GLY A 191 13.92 11.16 -4.16
N VAL A 192 12.94 11.57 -3.36
CA VAL A 192 13.06 12.41 -2.16
C VAL A 192 12.44 11.78 -0.91
N ARG A 193 12.19 10.46 -0.93
CA ARG A 193 11.65 9.74 0.23
C ARG A 193 12.48 10.02 1.50
N SER A 194 11.81 10.45 2.55
CA SER A 194 12.45 10.71 3.85
C SER A 194 12.91 9.41 4.52
N TRP A 195 13.96 9.52 5.32
CA TRP A 195 14.51 8.41 6.09
C TRP A 195 13.69 8.18 7.37
N GLY A 196 13.07 7.01 7.52
CA GLY A 196 12.24 6.70 8.68
C GLY A 196 11.78 5.25 8.70
N GLY A 197 10.92 4.90 9.67
CA GLY A 197 10.26 3.60 9.74
C GLY A 197 11.06 2.49 10.40
N ARG A 198 10.67 2.09 11.61
CA ARG A 198 11.24 0.90 12.28
C ARG A 198 10.71 -0.40 11.71
N THR A 199 9.47 -0.38 11.25
CA THR A 199 8.69 -1.50 10.71
C THR A 199 8.88 -1.69 9.20
N ARG A 200 9.64 -0.79 8.54
CA ARG A 200 9.85 -0.84 7.09
C ARG A 200 10.46 -2.16 6.65
N LEU A 201 10.00 -2.64 5.51
CA LEU A 201 10.45 -3.90 4.94
C LEU A 201 11.96 -3.87 4.72
N GLY A 202 12.65 -4.90 5.21
CA GLY A 202 13.98 -5.26 4.77
C GLY A 202 15.16 -4.52 5.41
N PHE A 203 14.98 -3.43 6.17
CA PHE A 203 16.12 -2.69 6.71
C PHE A 203 17.00 -3.51 7.66
N ALA A 204 16.40 -4.27 8.58
CA ALA A 204 17.12 -5.13 9.53
C ALA A 204 17.99 -6.18 8.82
N LYS A 205 17.50 -6.75 7.69
CA LYS A 205 18.24 -7.72 6.88
C LYS A 205 19.50 -7.14 6.22
N ARG A 206 19.65 -5.82 6.18
CA ARG A 206 20.83 -5.12 5.65
C ARG A 206 21.75 -4.62 6.77
N GLY A 207 21.61 -5.16 7.98
CA GLY A 207 22.49 -4.83 9.12
C GLY A 207 22.43 -3.37 9.57
N GLY A 208 21.35 -2.66 9.23
CA GLY A 208 21.22 -1.23 9.50
C GLY A 208 22.01 -0.32 8.54
N ASP A 209 22.58 -0.84 7.46
CA ASP A 209 23.28 -0.03 6.46
C ASP A 209 22.29 0.78 5.62
N HIS A 210 22.37 2.10 5.78
CA HIS A 210 21.50 3.06 5.12
C HIS A 210 21.71 3.11 3.59
N VAL A 211 22.95 2.96 3.15
CA VAL A 211 23.35 3.04 1.74
C VAL A 211 23.00 1.76 1.02
N ALA A 212 23.24 0.60 1.64
CA ALA A 212 22.82 -0.68 1.10
C ALA A 212 21.28 -0.76 1.03
N TYR A 213 20.59 -0.30 2.07
CA TYR A 213 19.13 -0.29 2.10
C TYR A 213 18.52 0.58 1.01
N ARG A 214 18.98 1.83 0.82
CA ARG A 214 18.41 2.70 -0.22
C ARG A 214 18.57 2.09 -1.61
N LYS A 215 19.73 1.48 -1.89
CA LYS A 215 20.01 0.85 -3.18
C LYS A 215 19.09 -0.33 -3.41
N TRP A 216 18.93 -1.17 -2.38
CA TRP A 216 18.01 -2.30 -2.41
C TRP A 216 16.55 -1.84 -2.62
N TRP A 217 16.07 -0.88 -1.82
CA TRP A 217 14.70 -0.39 -1.92
C TRP A 217 14.38 0.14 -3.32
N ASN A 218 15.25 1.00 -3.87
CA ASN A 218 15.04 1.57 -5.19
C ASN A 218 14.99 0.50 -6.30
N SER A 219 15.62 -0.66 -6.09
CA SER A 219 15.55 -1.81 -7.00
C SER A 219 14.45 -2.83 -6.69
N THR A 220 13.72 -2.70 -5.57
CA THR A 220 12.82 -3.78 -5.09
C THR A 220 11.39 -3.33 -4.84
N GLY A 221 11.17 -2.09 -4.40
CA GLY A 221 9.81 -1.60 -4.15
C GLY A 221 8.97 -1.57 -5.43
N VAL A 222 7.67 -1.85 -5.30
CA VAL A 222 6.69 -1.77 -6.39
C VAL A 222 5.82 -0.53 -6.24
N LEU A 223 5.88 0.40 -7.20
CA LEU A 223 4.97 1.54 -7.30
C LEU A 223 3.87 1.24 -8.30
N TRP A 224 2.64 1.29 -7.82
CA TRP A 224 1.45 0.96 -8.58
C TRP A 224 0.52 2.19 -8.66
N ILE A 225 0.12 2.56 -9.86
CA ILE A 225 -0.85 3.63 -10.13
C ILE A 225 -2.19 3.04 -10.62
N GLN A 226 -3.29 3.45 -10.02
CA GLN A 226 -4.63 3.05 -10.44
C GLN A 226 -5.25 4.16 -11.29
N ILE A 227 -5.69 3.79 -12.49
CA ILE A 227 -6.37 4.64 -13.48
C ILE A 227 -7.81 4.15 -13.65
N GLU A 228 -8.79 4.93 -13.22
CA GLU A 228 -10.18 4.44 -13.07
C GLU A 228 -11.24 5.34 -13.68
N SER A 229 -10.82 6.13 -14.67
CA SER A 229 -11.69 6.95 -15.52
C SER A 229 -11.33 6.76 -16.99
N LEU A 230 -12.27 7.06 -17.88
CA LEU A 230 -12.03 7.12 -19.32
C LEU A 230 -10.94 8.14 -19.68
N HIS A 231 -10.82 9.21 -18.90
CA HIS A 231 -9.77 10.20 -19.07
C HIS A 231 -8.38 9.60 -18.80
N SER A 232 -8.17 9.01 -17.63
CA SER A 232 -6.91 8.37 -17.27
C SER A 232 -6.58 7.17 -18.15
N VAL A 233 -7.58 6.37 -18.55
CA VAL A 233 -7.42 5.27 -19.53
C VAL A 233 -6.91 5.78 -20.88
N SER A 234 -7.51 6.84 -21.42
CA SER A 234 -7.11 7.41 -22.71
C SER A 234 -5.70 8.01 -22.70
N ASN A 235 -5.22 8.35 -21.50
CA ASN A 235 -3.91 8.98 -21.26
C ASN A 235 -2.94 8.05 -20.52
N ALA A 236 -3.15 6.73 -20.56
CA ALA A 236 -2.32 5.79 -19.79
C ALA A 236 -0.81 5.89 -20.10
N HIS A 237 -0.43 6.24 -21.34
CA HIS A 237 0.98 6.37 -21.74
C HIS A 237 1.73 7.49 -21.00
N ILE A 238 1.07 8.61 -20.66
CA ILE A 238 1.72 9.68 -19.88
C ILE A 238 1.76 9.36 -18.39
N LEU A 239 0.86 8.48 -17.92
CA LEU A 239 0.83 8.04 -16.52
C LEU A 239 1.81 6.89 -16.24
N ALA A 240 2.23 6.15 -17.28
CA ALA A 240 3.26 5.11 -17.24
C ALA A 240 4.69 5.68 -17.25
N LYS A 241 4.99 6.59 -16.31
CA LYS A 241 6.29 7.29 -16.23
C LYS A 241 7.40 6.36 -15.70
N PRO A 242 8.68 6.64 -16.02
CA PRO A 242 9.80 5.93 -15.41
C PRO A 242 9.70 5.90 -13.88
N GLY A 243 9.82 4.71 -13.29
CA GLY A 243 9.63 4.49 -11.86
C GLY A 243 8.26 3.94 -11.48
N VAL A 244 7.26 3.98 -12.38
CA VAL A 244 5.97 3.29 -12.23
C VAL A 244 6.08 1.86 -12.74
N ASP A 245 5.80 0.89 -11.88
CA ASP A 245 5.91 -0.53 -12.21
C ASP A 245 4.60 -1.09 -12.76
N CYS A 246 3.46 -0.64 -12.20
CA CYS A 246 2.15 -1.15 -12.53
C CYS A 246 1.13 -0.04 -12.80
N LEU A 247 0.28 -0.23 -13.82
CA LEU A 247 -1.02 0.43 -13.93
C LEU A 247 -2.13 -0.57 -13.62
N SER A 248 -3.24 -0.14 -13.01
CA SER A 248 -4.46 -0.95 -12.90
C SER A 248 -5.72 -0.15 -13.16
N PHE A 249 -6.85 -0.85 -13.31
CA PHE A 249 -8.17 -0.24 -13.34
C PHE A 249 -8.90 -0.46 -12.02
N GLY A 250 -9.56 0.57 -11.49
CA GLY A 250 -10.66 0.38 -10.54
C GLY A 250 -11.90 -0.08 -11.30
N PRO A 251 -12.29 -1.37 -11.26
CA PRO A 251 -13.29 -1.89 -12.19
C PRO A 251 -14.67 -1.27 -11.96
N MET A 252 -15.03 -0.96 -10.71
CA MET A 252 -16.33 -0.37 -10.39
C MET A 252 -16.40 1.09 -10.86
N ASP A 253 -15.40 1.91 -10.52
CA ASP A 253 -15.35 3.32 -10.92
C ASP A 253 -15.24 3.47 -12.44
N LEU A 254 -14.40 2.65 -13.10
CA LEU A 254 -14.27 2.67 -14.56
C LEU A 254 -15.55 2.20 -15.25
N THR A 255 -16.24 1.19 -14.72
CA THR A 255 -17.52 0.73 -15.28
C THR A 255 -18.56 1.83 -15.18
N LEU A 256 -18.65 2.50 -14.02
CA LEU A 256 -19.54 3.65 -13.85
C LEU A 256 -19.22 4.77 -14.85
N ASP A 257 -17.94 5.10 -15.04
CA ASP A 257 -17.54 6.16 -15.97
C ASP A 257 -17.87 5.81 -17.44
N ILE A 258 -17.75 4.53 -17.83
CA ILE A 258 -18.21 4.02 -19.13
C ILE A 258 -19.73 4.18 -19.27
N GLU A 259 -20.50 3.79 -18.25
CA GLU A 259 -21.96 3.82 -18.27
C GLU A 259 -22.53 5.24 -18.41
N ILE A 260 -21.91 6.23 -17.75
CA ILE A 260 -22.35 7.64 -17.85
C ILE A 260 -21.85 8.32 -19.14
N HIS A 261 -20.93 7.71 -19.88
CA HIS A 261 -20.43 8.18 -21.17
C HIS A 261 -20.74 7.19 -22.31
N PRO A 262 -22.04 6.93 -22.62
CA PRO A 262 -22.46 5.91 -23.59
C PRO A 262 -22.07 6.22 -25.04
N ASN A 263 -21.46 7.39 -25.30
CA ASN A 263 -20.93 7.82 -26.59
C ASN A 263 -19.39 7.76 -26.69
N HIS A 264 -18.67 7.40 -25.62
CA HIS A 264 -17.21 7.22 -25.62
C HIS A 264 -16.74 5.97 -26.40
N PRO A 265 -15.67 6.01 -27.21
CA PRO A 265 -15.22 4.87 -28.01
C PRO A 265 -14.99 3.56 -27.24
N PHE A 266 -14.56 3.65 -25.98
CA PHE A 266 -14.46 2.51 -25.09
C PHE A 266 -15.82 2.21 -24.48
N ARG A 267 -16.38 1.04 -24.80
CA ARG A 267 -17.73 0.61 -24.40
C ARG A 267 -17.72 -0.44 -23.30
N SER A 268 -16.55 -0.97 -22.99
CA SER A 268 -16.36 -2.05 -22.04
C SER A 268 -14.98 -1.95 -21.39
N VAL A 269 -14.82 -2.61 -20.24
CA VAL A 269 -13.51 -2.77 -19.60
C VAL A 269 -12.52 -3.49 -20.54
N ASP A 270 -12.99 -4.41 -21.38
CA ASP A 270 -12.15 -5.09 -22.38
C ASP A 270 -11.54 -4.11 -23.40
N ASP A 271 -12.30 -3.09 -23.82
CA ASP A 271 -11.79 -2.06 -24.72
C ASP A 271 -10.69 -1.24 -24.04
N CYS A 272 -10.91 -0.88 -22.77
CA CYS A 272 -9.92 -0.19 -21.95
C CYS A 272 -8.65 -1.04 -21.75
N VAL A 273 -8.79 -2.33 -21.45
CA VAL A 273 -7.66 -3.27 -21.31
C VAL A 273 -6.83 -3.31 -22.59
N LYS A 274 -7.46 -3.53 -23.75
CA LYS A 274 -6.77 -3.57 -25.05
C LYS A 274 -6.08 -2.24 -25.36
N HIS A 275 -6.74 -1.13 -25.06
CA HIS A 275 -6.18 0.19 -25.28
C HIS A 275 -4.93 0.42 -24.43
N VAL A 276 -5.00 0.18 -23.12
CA VAL A 276 -3.87 0.41 -22.22
C VAL A 276 -2.72 -0.55 -22.50
N LEU A 277 -2.98 -1.84 -22.78
CA LEU A 277 -1.91 -2.76 -23.18
C LEU A 277 -1.10 -2.22 -24.36
N LYS A 278 -1.78 -1.68 -25.38
CA LYS A 278 -1.13 -1.03 -26.51
C LYS A 278 -0.36 0.24 -26.12
N GLN A 279 -0.90 1.06 -25.22
CA GLN A 279 -0.21 2.26 -24.72
C GLN A 279 1.05 1.93 -23.90
N LEU A 280 1.09 0.75 -23.27
CA LEU A 280 2.23 0.30 -22.46
C LEU A 280 3.31 -0.44 -23.27
N GLU A 281 3.11 -0.68 -24.57
CA GLU A 281 4.11 -1.31 -25.44
C GLU A 281 5.44 -0.53 -25.42
N GLY A 282 6.54 -1.24 -25.16
CA GLY A 282 7.88 -0.63 -25.06
C GLY A 282 8.17 0.11 -23.75
N THR A 283 7.20 0.21 -22.84
CA THR A 283 7.40 0.74 -21.49
C THR A 283 7.83 -0.36 -20.52
N GLY A 284 8.41 0.03 -19.38
CA GLY A 284 8.69 -0.91 -18.26
C GLY A 284 7.45 -1.23 -17.42
N THR A 285 6.38 -0.44 -17.57
CA THR A 285 5.16 -0.53 -16.77
C THR A 285 4.26 -1.66 -17.28
N LYS A 286 3.69 -2.43 -16.36
CA LYS A 286 2.79 -3.56 -16.66
C LYS A 286 1.36 -3.26 -16.26
N LEU A 287 0.40 -3.85 -16.98
CA LEU A 287 -1.01 -3.76 -16.61
C LEU A 287 -1.35 -4.85 -15.58
N VAL A 288 -2.01 -4.44 -14.51
CA VAL A 288 -2.69 -5.30 -13.55
C VAL A 288 -4.19 -5.23 -13.79
N HIS A 289 -4.81 -6.37 -14.09
CA HIS A 289 -6.26 -6.46 -14.22
C HIS A 289 -6.89 -7.07 -12.96
N ARG A 290 -7.86 -6.36 -12.38
CA ARG A 290 -8.68 -6.86 -11.27
C ARG A 290 -9.70 -7.87 -11.78
N ASN A 291 -9.23 -9.11 -11.85
CA ASN A 291 -9.97 -10.30 -12.18
C ASN A 291 -10.70 -10.78 -10.92
N ASN A 292 -11.95 -10.40 -10.70
CA ASN A 292 -12.67 -10.79 -9.48
C ASN A 292 -12.82 -12.33 -9.31
N THR A 293 -12.76 -13.13 -10.40
CA THR A 293 -12.98 -14.59 -10.34
C THR A 293 -12.05 -15.40 -11.27
N PRO A 294 -11.45 -16.50 -10.76
CA PRO A 294 -10.60 -17.41 -11.55
C PRO A 294 -11.11 -17.79 -12.95
N ASP A 295 -12.42 -17.85 -13.14
CA ASP A 295 -13.07 -18.25 -14.39
C ASP A 295 -12.73 -17.32 -15.57
N THR A 296 -12.33 -16.08 -15.30
CA THR A 296 -11.95 -15.11 -16.34
C THR A 296 -10.44 -14.96 -16.54
N ARG A 297 -9.61 -15.72 -15.80
CA ARG A 297 -8.13 -15.66 -15.92
C ARG A 297 -7.67 -15.80 -17.36
N GLN A 298 -8.06 -16.92 -17.99
CA GLN A 298 -7.53 -17.27 -19.31
C GLN A 298 -7.86 -16.21 -20.36
N LYS A 299 -9.06 -15.62 -20.29
CA LYS A 299 -9.49 -14.53 -21.16
C LYS A 299 -8.50 -13.35 -21.16
N TYR A 300 -8.09 -12.90 -19.98
CA TYR A 300 -7.18 -11.75 -19.85
C TYR A 300 -5.72 -12.11 -20.07
N ILE A 301 -5.32 -13.34 -19.75
CA ILE A 301 -4.00 -13.89 -20.14
C ILE A 301 -3.88 -13.90 -21.67
N ASP A 302 -4.89 -14.40 -22.37
CA ASP A 302 -4.94 -14.44 -23.84
C ASP A 302 -4.94 -13.03 -24.46
N MET A 303 -5.47 -12.03 -23.75
CA MET A 303 -5.36 -10.62 -24.15
C MET A 303 -3.97 -10.03 -23.93
N GLY A 304 -3.08 -10.71 -23.19
CA GLY A 304 -1.72 -10.25 -22.89
C GLY A 304 -1.58 -9.53 -21.55
N VAL A 305 -2.53 -9.69 -20.62
CA VAL A 305 -2.42 -9.10 -19.28
C VAL A 305 -1.44 -9.93 -18.41
N PRO A 306 -0.30 -9.36 -17.99
CA PRO A 306 0.72 -10.10 -17.25
C PRO A 306 0.37 -10.31 -15.77
N ILE A 307 -0.47 -9.46 -15.18
CA ILE A 307 -0.76 -9.52 -13.74
C ILE A 307 -2.27 -9.51 -13.53
N LEU A 308 -2.76 -10.49 -12.78
CA LEU A 308 -4.17 -10.60 -12.40
C LEU A 308 -4.30 -10.43 -10.89
N LEU A 309 -5.31 -9.68 -10.44
CA LEU A 309 -5.63 -9.52 -9.01
C LEU A 309 -7.03 -10.05 -8.74
N GLU A 310 -7.14 -11.02 -7.83
CA GLU A 310 -8.40 -11.68 -7.48
C GLU A 310 -8.97 -11.24 -6.15
N LEU A 311 -10.21 -11.63 -5.87
CA LEU A 311 -10.81 -11.53 -4.55
C LEU A 311 -10.62 -12.86 -3.82
N ALA A 312 -10.23 -12.81 -2.54
CA ALA A 312 -10.25 -13.99 -1.69
C ALA A 312 -11.68 -14.57 -1.62
N ARG A 313 -11.78 -15.90 -1.74
CA ARG A 313 -13.03 -16.66 -1.65
C ARG A 313 -13.24 -17.23 -0.27
#